data_AF-A0A8J2EBI1-F1
#
_entry.id   AF-A0A8J2EBI1-F1
#
_cell.length_a   1.000
_cell.length_b   1.000
_cell.length_c   1.000
_cell.angle_alpha   90.00
_cell.angle_beta   90.00
_cell.angle_gamma   90.00
#
_symmetry.space_group_name_H-M   'P 1'
#
loop_
_entity.id
_entity.type
_entity.pdbx_description
1 polymer ?
#
loop_
_entity_poly.entity_id
_entity_poly.type
_entity_poly.pdbx_seq_one_letter_code
_entity_poly.pdbx_strand_id
1 'polypeptide(L)'
;MIKLLAIAIGVIGVVTGDVNSAFRDAEIVPDLLDTPPADKLEVIYGEKKVILGEKLTPTEAKDPPEIHYKHEQGTFYTLIMA
;
A
#
# COMPACT_ATOMS: atom_id res chain seq x y z
N MET A 1 23.16 -5.50 39.70
CA MET A 1 22.03 -5.11 38.83
C MET A 1 22.53 -4.11 37.80
N ILE A 2 22.91 -4.58 36.61
CA ILE A 2 23.42 -3.74 35.51
C ILE A 2 22.26 -3.55 34.53
N LYS A 3 21.79 -2.31 34.35
CA LYS A 3 20.84 -1.96 33.30
C LYS A 3 21.62 -1.82 31.99
N LEU A 4 21.50 -2.80 31.10
CA LEU A 4 21.92 -2.63 29.70
C LEU A 4 20.99 -1.61 29.04
N LEU A 5 21.53 -0.46 28.68
CA LEU A 5 20.87 0.51 27.82
C LEU A 5 21.24 0.14 26.37
N ALA A 6 20.37 -0.59 25.69
CA ALA A 6 20.48 -0.81 24.25
C ALA A 6 19.72 0.30 23.53
N ILE A 7 20.43 1.32 23.06
CA ILE A 7 19.91 2.29 22.10
C ILE A 7 20.14 1.69 20.71
N ALA A 8 19.11 1.03 20.17
CA ALA A 8 19.07 0.68 18.76
C ALA A 8 18.44 1.86 18.00
N ILE A 9 19.28 2.78 17.50
CA ILE A 9 18.86 3.70 16.44
C ILE A 9 18.91 2.90 15.14
N GLY A 10 17.90 2.06 14.94
CA GLY A 10 17.56 1.59 13.62
C GLY A 10 16.79 2.72 12.95
N VAL A 11 17.45 3.50 12.08
CA VAL A 11 16.73 4.31 11.11
C VAL A 11 16.09 3.30 10.15
N ILE A 12 14.91 2.80 10.52
CA ILE A 12 14.00 2.18 9.57
C ILE A 12 13.54 3.35 8.71
N GLY A 13 14.24 3.59 7.61
CA GLY A 13 13.76 4.46 6.55
C GLY A 13 12.47 3.85 6.04
N VAL A 14 11.34 4.28 6.60
CA VAL A 14 10.04 3.94 6.05
C VAL A 14 9.94 4.72 4.74
N VAL A 15 10.24 4.06 3.63
CA VAL A 15 9.85 4.55 2.30
C VAL A 15 8.33 4.43 2.25
N THR A 16 7.62 5.43 2.78
CA THR A 16 6.23 5.64 2.40
C THR A 16 6.27 6.25 1.00
N GLY A 17 6.07 5.42 -0.03
CA GLY A 17 5.84 5.93 -1.38
C GLY A 17 4.65 6.88 -1.34
N ASP A 18 4.87 8.12 -1.77
CA ASP A 18 3.81 9.12 -1.86
C ASP A 18 2.78 8.65 -2.88
N VAL A 19 1.51 8.53 -2.47
CA VAL A 19 0.43 7.99 -3.32
C VAL A 19 0.22 8.87 -4.56
N ASN A 20 0.35 10.19 -4.39
CA ASN A 20 0.15 11.14 -5.47
C ASN A 20 1.24 10.98 -6.54
N SER A 21 2.51 10.96 -6.14
CA SER A 21 3.61 10.75 -7.08
C SER A 21 3.53 9.37 -7.72
N ALA A 22 3.27 8.31 -6.96
CA ALA A 22 3.20 6.95 -7.49
C ALA A 22 2.14 6.80 -8.60
N PHE A 23 0.97 7.41 -8.45
CA PHE A 23 -0.10 7.34 -9.45
C PHE A 23 0.19 8.20 -10.69
N ARG A 24 0.94 9.30 -10.55
CA ARG A 24 1.34 10.15 -11.67
C ARG A 24 2.53 9.60 -12.43
N ASP A 25 3.54 9.11 -11.72
CA ASP A 25 4.76 8.53 -12.29
C ASP A 25 4.46 7.24 -13.07
N ALA A 26 3.43 6.49 -12.64
CA ALA A 26 2.92 5.32 -13.35
C ALA A 26 1.88 5.66 -14.43
N GLU A 27 1.62 6.94 -14.70
CA GLU A 27 0.66 7.46 -15.69
C GLU A 27 -0.80 7.00 -15.49
N ILE A 28 -1.12 6.35 -14.37
CA ILE A 28 -2.49 5.99 -13.97
C ILE A 28 -3.37 7.25 -13.90
N VAL A 29 -2.79 8.38 -13.49
CA VAL A 29 -3.34 9.71 -13.73
C VAL A 29 -2.55 10.36 -14.87
N PRO A 30 -3.17 10.71 -16.01
CA PRO A 30 -4.61 10.78 -16.26
C PRO A 30 -5.25 9.55 -16.93
N ASP A 31 -4.49 8.50 -17.27
CA ASP A 31 -4.96 7.47 -18.22
C ASP A 31 -6.17 6.67 -17.72
N LEU A 32 -6.26 6.45 -16.40
CA LEU A 32 -7.35 5.71 -15.77
C LEU A 32 -8.16 6.56 -14.78
N LEU A 33 -7.52 7.50 -14.09
CA LEU A 33 -8.14 8.36 -13.08
C LEU A 33 -7.83 9.84 -13.35
N ASP A 34 -8.81 10.71 -13.11
CA ASP A 34 -8.60 12.16 -13.25
C ASP A 34 -7.73 12.76 -12.13
N THR A 35 -7.80 12.18 -10.93
CA THR A 35 -7.09 12.65 -9.74
C THR A 35 -6.55 11.47 -8.92
N PRO A 36 -5.36 11.60 -8.29
CA PRO A 36 -4.83 10.54 -7.45
C PRO A 36 -5.69 10.36 -6.18
N PRO A 37 -5.77 9.14 -5.63
CA PRO A 37 -6.48 8.89 -4.38
C PRO A 37 -5.80 9.58 -3.19
N ALA A 38 -6.59 9.93 -2.18
CA ALA A 38 -6.10 10.60 -0.97
C ALA A 38 -5.40 9.64 0.02
N ASP A 39 -5.91 8.41 0.12
CA ASP A 39 -5.43 7.40 1.07
C ASP A 39 -4.95 6.16 0.32
N LYS A 40 -3.90 5.50 0.81
CA LYS A 40 -3.44 4.21 0.29
C LYS A 40 -4.37 3.09 0.76
N LEU A 41 -4.80 2.25 -0.18
CA LEU A 41 -5.41 0.94 0.09
C LEU A 41 -4.32 -0.08 0.46
N GLU A 42 -4.44 -0.75 1.61
CA GLU A 42 -3.56 -1.87 1.93
C GLU A 42 -4.11 -3.15 1.31
N VAL A 43 -3.29 -3.76 0.44
CA VAL A 43 -3.60 -5.00 -0.29
C VAL A 43 -2.55 -6.03 0.10
N ILE A 44 -3.00 -7.23 0.50
CA ILE A 44 -2.12 -8.29 0.98
C ILE A 44 -2.47 -9.60 0.27
N TYR A 45 -1.50 -10.17 -0.47
CA TYR A 45 -1.61 -11.49 -1.09
C TYR A 45 -0.86 -12.52 -0.25
N GLY A 46 -1.59 -13.36 0.50
CA GLY A 46 -1.00 -14.25 1.49
C GLY A 46 -0.23 -13.47 2.55
N GLU A 47 1.09 -13.64 2.61
CA GLU A 47 1.97 -12.88 3.52
C GLU A 47 2.59 -11.63 2.87
N LYS A 48 2.36 -11.40 1.57
CA LYS A 48 2.99 -10.32 0.81
C LYS A 48 2.12 -9.07 0.76
N LYS A 49 2.59 -7.99 1.38
CA LYS A 49 1.98 -6.65 1.26
C LYS A 49 2.38 -6.00 -0.05
N VAL A 50 1.41 -5.40 -0.74
CA VAL A 50 1.68 -4.67 -1.99
C VAL A 50 2.30 -3.30 -1.71
N ILE A 51 3.43 -3.05 -2.38
CA ILE A 51 4.11 -1.76 -2.41
C ILE A 51 3.82 -1.09 -3.76
N LEU A 52 3.52 0.22 -3.75
CA LEU A 52 3.19 0.96 -4.97
C LEU A 52 4.37 0.90 -5.96
N GLY A 53 4.09 0.50 -7.20
CA GLY A 53 5.09 0.34 -8.25
C GLY A 53 5.91 -0.95 -8.18
N GLU A 54 5.74 -1.80 -7.15
CA GLU A 54 6.39 -3.11 -7.10
C GLU A 54 5.74 -4.08 -8.09
N LYS A 55 6.57 -4.86 -8.79
CA LYS A 55 6.08 -5.91 -9.68
C LYS A 55 5.68 -7.14 -8.87
N LEU A 56 4.51 -7.68 -9.16
CA LEU A 56 4.06 -8.98 -8.69
C LEU A 56 4.08 -9.98 -9.86
N THR A 57 4.41 -11.22 -9.56
CA THR A 57 4.27 -12.34 -10.49
C THR A 57 2.83 -12.86 -10.48
N PRO A 58 2.36 -13.50 -11.58
CA PRO A 58 1.02 -14.09 -11.61
C PRO A 58 0.77 -15.10 -10.48
N THR A 59 1.81 -15.84 -10.06
CA THR A 59 1.71 -16.81 -8.97
C THR A 59 1.53 -16.14 -7.60
N GLU A 60 2.14 -14.97 -7.39
CA GLU A 60 1.96 -14.19 -6.17
C GLU A 60 0.56 -13.57 -6.08
N ALA A 61 -0.05 -13.22 -7.22
CA ALA A 61 -1.37 -12.60 -7.29
C ALA A 61 -2.51 -13.57 -7.69
N LYS A 62 -2.29 -14.88 -7.56
CA LYS A 62 -3.21 -15.91 -8.06
C LYS A 62 -4.53 -16.01 -7.27
N ASP A 63 -4.46 -15.77 -5.96
CA ASP A 63 -5.57 -15.89 -5.02
C ASP A 63 -6.07 -14.48 -4.64
N PRO A 64 -7.34 -14.30 -4.26
CA PRO A 64 -7.86 -13.00 -3.84
C PRO A 64 -7.09 -12.44 -2.62
N PRO A 65 -6.79 -11.13 -2.60
CA PRO A 65 -6.07 -10.51 -1.48
C PRO A 65 -6.98 -10.16 -0.31
N GLU A 66 -6.37 -9.94 0.85
CA GLU A 66 -6.98 -9.21 1.96
C GLU A 66 -6.90 -7.70 1.71
N ILE A 67 -7.97 -6.98 2.06
CA ILE A 67 -8.13 -5.55 1.77
C ILE A 67 -8.41 -4.79 3.05
N HIS A 68 -7.56 -3.80 3.35
CA HIS A 68 -7.74 -2.91 4.49
C HIS A 68 -7.78 -1.46 4.02
N TYR A 69 -8.86 -0.77 4.37
CA TYR A 69 -9.10 0.62 3.99
C TYR A 69 -9.72 1.42 5.12
N LYS A 70 -9.45 2.72 5.11
CA LYS A 70 -10.14 3.69 5.94
C LYS A 70 -11.60 3.76 5.48
N HIS A 71 -12.52 3.54 6.41
CA HIS A 71 -13.94 3.45 6.11
C HIS A 71 -14.77 4.09 7.22
N GLU A 72 -16.00 4.43 6.86
CA GLU A 72 -17.02 4.93 7.77
C GLU A 72 -18.06 3.83 8.03
N GLN A 73 -18.48 3.70 9.30
CA GLN A 73 -19.47 2.71 9.68
C GLN A 73 -20.82 3.03 9.00
N GLY A 74 -21.44 2.01 8.40
CA GLY A 74 -22.73 2.15 7.71
C GLY A 74 -22.62 2.60 6.25
N THR A 75 -21.40 2.83 5.75
CA THR A 75 -21.14 3.19 4.35
C THR A 75 -20.66 1.97 3.57
N PHE A 76 -21.20 1.79 2.37
CA PHE A 76 -20.74 0.78 1.42
C PHE A 76 -19.75 1.40 0.44
N TYR A 77 -18.70 0.65 0.13
CA TYR A 77 -17.64 1.05 -0.78
C TYR A 77 -17.51 0.05 -1.91
N THR A 78 -17.07 0.51 -3.08
CA THR A 78 -16.80 -0.32 -4.24
C THR A 78 -15.29 -0.45 -4.43
N LEU A 79 -14.80 -1.69 -4.55
CA LEU A 79 -13.43 -1.99 -4.92
C LEU A 79 -13.39 -2.36 -6.41
N ILE A 80 -12.48 -1.74 -7.16
CA ILE A 80 -12.21 -2.04 -8.57
C ILE A 80 -10.73 -2.43 -8.69
N MET A 81 -10.47 -3.55 -9.36
CA MET A 81 -9.14 -3.99 -9.78
C MET A 81 -9.13 -4.02 -11.31
N ALA A 82 -8.21 -3.27 -11.94
CA ALA A 82 -8.11 -3.08 -13.38
C ALA A 82 -6.66 -3.19 -13.84
#